data_AF-A0A658NIZ0-F1
#
_entry.id   AF-A0A658NIZ0-F1
#
_cell.length_a   1.000
_cell.length_b   1.000
_cell.length_c   1.000
_cell.angle_alpha   90.00
_cell.angle_beta   90.00
_cell.angle_gamma   90.00
#
_symmetry.space_group_name_H-M   'P 1'
#
loop_
_entity.id
_entity.type
_entity.pdbx_description
1 polymer ?
#
loop_
_entity_poly.entity_id
_entity_poly.type
_entity_poly.pdbx_seq_one_letter_code
_entity_poly.pdbx_strand_id
1 'polypeptide(L)'
;GIPCKTADEVCKAFTTLGEPLAVVKAQIHAGGRGKAGGVKLCRSLDEVRDNAKAMLGTKMATYQTAGVELPIDSVLVTQATDIAK
;
A
#
# COMPACT_ATOMS: atom_id res chain seq x y z
N GLY A 1 6.92 -8.95 -2.14
CA GLY A 1 6.40 -7.90 -1.25
C GLY A 1 6.15 -8.48 0.12
N ILE A 2 6.24 -7.68 1.17
CA ILE A 2 6.06 -8.07 2.57
C ILE A 2 4.70 -7.54 3.04
N PRO A 3 3.78 -8.41 3.51
CA PRO A 3 2.50 -7.97 4.07
C PRO A 3 2.71 -7.38 5.47
N CYS A 4 2.01 -6.31 5.78
CA CYS A 4 2.12 -5.58 7.03
C CYS A 4 0.75 -5.14 7.53
N LYS A 5 0.57 -5.15 8.85
CA LYS A 5 -0.68 -4.75 9.53
C LYS A 5 -0.49 -3.53 10.44
N THR A 6 0.74 -3.09 10.65
CA THR A 6 1.08 -1.95 11.51
C THR A 6 2.08 -1.03 10.82
N ALA A 7 2.10 0.25 11.20
CA ALA A 7 3.06 1.21 10.63
C ALA A 7 4.52 0.82 10.87
N ASP A 8 4.82 0.18 12.01
CA ASP A 8 6.16 -0.29 12.35
C ASP A 8 6.61 -1.48 11.49
N GLU A 9 5.71 -2.41 11.20
CA GLU A 9 5.98 -3.51 10.25
C GLU A 9 6.29 -2.96 8.86
N VAL A 10 5.57 -1.92 8.42
CA VAL A 10 5.78 -1.29 7.11
C VAL A 10 7.15 -0.61 7.04
N CYS A 11 7.59 0.07 8.10
CA CYS A 11 8.94 0.65 8.19
C CYS A 11 10.01 -0.44 8.12
N LYS A 12 9.85 -1.52 8.90
CA LYS A 12 10.77 -2.67 8.88
C LYS A 12 10.83 -3.30 7.50
N ALA A 13 9.68 -3.52 6.86
CA ALA A 13 9.59 -4.07 5.51
C ALA A 13 10.34 -3.20 4.49
N PHE A 14 10.19 -1.87 4.55
CA PHE A 14 10.93 -0.97 3.68
C PHE A 14 12.44 -1.11 3.85
N THR A 15 12.94 -1.12 5.09
CA THR A 15 14.36 -1.32 5.38
C THR A 15 14.84 -2.71 4.95
N THR A 16 14.05 -3.77 5.17
CA THR A 16 14.38 -5.15 4.77
C THR A 16 14.46 -5.30 3.25
N LEU A 17 13.63 -4.59 2.49
CA LEU A 17 13.70 -4.62 1.04
C LEU A 17 14.96 -3.94 0.50
N GLY A 18 15.62 -3.08 1.29
CA GLY A 18 16.92 -2.48 0.98
C GLY A 18 16.89 -1.43 -0.15
N GLU A 19 15.71 -1.08 -0.67
CA GLU A 19 15.56 -0.26 -1.87
C GLU A 19 15.28 1.22 -1.57
N PRO A 20 15.72 2.14 -2.44
CA PRO A 20 15.38 3.56 -2.34
C PRO A 20 13.91 3.84 -2.68
N LEU A 21 13.22 2.90 -3.33
CA LEU A 21 11.84 3.06 -3.80
C LEU A 21 11.00 1.82 -3.45
N ALA A 22 9.85 2.07 -2.84
CA ALA A 22 8.87 1.03 -2.55
C ALA A 22 7.46 1.49 -2.93
N VAL A 23 6.56 0.53 -3.04
CA VAL A 23 5.14 0.77 -3.25
C VAL A 23 4.36 0.18 -2.08
N VAL A 24 3.55 1.01 -1.43
CA VAL A 24 2.57 0.59 -0.42
C VAL A 24 1.24 0.35 -1.11
N LYS A 25 0.70 -0.87 -1.01
CA LYS A 25 -0.53 -1.29 -1.69
C LYS A 25 -1.56 -1.75 -0.67
N ALA A 26 -2.72 -1.09 -0.63
CA ALA A 26 -3.88 -1.55 0.14
C ALA A 26 -4.25 -2.99 -0.27
N GLN A 27 -4.48 -3.85 0.72
CA GLN A 27 -4.97 -5.20 0.48
C GLN A 27 -6.46 -5.27 0.74
N ILE A 28 -7.22 -5.35 -0.35
CA ILE A 28 -8.65 -5.64 -0.39
C ILE A 28 -8.87 -6.72 -1.46
N HIS A 29 -9.99 -7.45 -1.40
CA HIS A 29 -10.30 -8.51 -2.37
C HIS A 29 -10.49 -7.97 -3.79
N ALA A 30 -11.00 -6.75 -3.94
CA ALA A 30 -11.25 -6.15 -5.26
C ALA A 30 -9.98 -5.56 -5.90
N GLY A 31 -9.92 -5.58 -7.22
CA GLY A 31 -8.92 -4.84 -7.99
C GLY A 31 -9.31 -3.36 -8.14
N GLY A 32 -8.65 -2.65 -9.05
CA GLY A 32 -8.88 -1.20 -9.28
C GLY A 32 -8.27 -0.26 -8.23
N ARG A 33 -7.53 -0.81 -7.26
CA ARG A 33 -6.90 -0.08 -6.15
C ARG A 33 -6.04 1.11 -6.59
N GLY A 34 -5.28 0.98 -7.68
CA GLY A 34 -4.40 2.06 -8.16
C GLY A 34 -5.17 3.32 -8.55
N LYS A 35 -6.26 3.16 -9.32
CA LYS A 35 -7.14 4.28 -9.70
C LYS A 35 -7.89 4.87 -8.50
N ALA A 36 -8.18 4.05 -7.50
CA ALA A 36 -8.83 4.47 -6.26
C ALA A 36 -7.84 5.02 -5.20
N GLY A 37 -6.55 5.16 -5.52
CA GLY A 37 -5.55 5.72 -4.61
C GLY A 37 -4.96 4.74 -3.57
N GLY A 38 -5.33 3.46 -3.61
CA GLY A 38 -4.80 2.40 -2.75
C GLY A 38 -3.42 1.86 -3.14
N VAL A 39 -2.68 2.56 -4.03
CA VAL A 39 -1.32 2.22 -4.44
C VAL A 39 -0.48 3.49 -4.40
N LYS A 40 0.55 3.52 -3.57
CA LYS A 40 1.38 4.71 -3.32
C LYS A 40 2.86 4.39 -3.51
N LEU A 41 3.52 5.08 -4.43
CA LEU A 41 4.98 5.06 -4.57
C LEU A 41 5.58 5.90 -3.43
N CYS A 42 6.55 5.34 -2.73
CA CYS A 42 7.21 5.92 -1.58
C CYS A 42 8.73 5.91 -1.76
N ARG A 43 9.40 6.99 -1.35
CA ARG A 43 10.85 7.19 -1.49
C ARG A 43 11.59 7.29 -0.16
N SER A 44 10.87 7.21 0.96
CA SER A 44 11.43 7.38 2.29
C SER A 44 10.66 6.57 3.32
N LEU A 45 11.27 6.35 4.49
CA LEU A 45 10.64 5.72 5.65
C LEU A 45 9.38 6.49 6.09
N ASP A 46 9.43 7.81 6.07
CA ASP A 46 8.29 8.64 6.50
C ASP A 46 7.14 8.55 5.50
N GLU A 47 7.41 8.59 4.19
CA GLU A 47 6.37 8.39 3.18
C GLU A 47 5.71 7.01 3.31
N VAL A 48 6.51 5.97 3.53
CA VAL A 48 6.01 4.61 3.71
C VAL A 48 5.12 4.51 4.96
N ARG A 49 5.57 5.09 6.09
CA ARG A 49 4.85 5.13 7.36
C ARG A 49 3.53 5.89 7.23
N ASP A 50 3.54 7.07 6.62
CA ASP A 50 2.38 7.95 6.54
C ASP A 50 1.32 7.38 5.59
N ASN A 51 1.74 6.85 4.44
CA ASN A 51 0.82 6.17 3.53
C ASN A 51 0.19 4.92 4.19
N ALA A 52 0.97 4.14 4.95
CA ALA A 52 0.43 3.00 5.68
C ALA A 52 -0.58 3.42 6.76
N LYS A 53 -0.27 4.45 7.54
CA LYS A 53 -1.19 5.00 8.56
C LYS A 53 -2.49 5.52 7.96
N ALA A 54 -2.42 6.16 6.80
CA ALA A 54 -3.60 6.67 6.10
C ALA A 54 -4.49 5.55 5.54
N MET A 55 -3.93 4.36 5.28
CA MET A 55 -4.67 3.21 4.73
C MET A 55 -5.21 2.27 5.81
N LEU A 56 -4.35 1.83 6.74
CA LEU A 56 -4.68 0.78 7.71
C LEU A 56 -5.84 1.19 8.61
N GLY A 57 -6.83 0.30 8.76
CA GLY A 57 -8.02 0.54 9.57
C GLY A 57 -9.08 1.44 8.92
N THR A 58 -8.82 1.93 7.70
CA THR A 58 -9.82 2.64 6.89
C THR A 58 -10.53 1.67 5.94
N LYS A 59 -11.37 2.22 5.05
CA LYS A 59 -12.05 1.46 4.01
C LYS A 59 -11.84 2.15 2.67
N MET A 60 -11.94 1.39 1.58
CA MET A 60 -11.95 1.96 0.24
C MET A 60 -12.94 1.25 -0.68
N ALA A 61 -13.61 2.03 -1.52
CA ALA A 61 -14.32 1.52 -2.68
C ALA A 61 -13.41 1.62 -3.93
N THR A 62 -13.61 0.74 -4.89
CA THR A 62 -13.01 0.83 -6.22
C THR A 62 -14.11 0.75 -7.27
N TYR A 63 -13.79 1.01 -8.54
CA TYR A 63 -14.76 0.83 -9.61
C TYR A 63 -15.29 -0.62 -9.69
N GLN A 64 -14.51 -1.60 -9.21
CA GLN A 64 -14.91 -3.02 -9.19
C GLN A 64 -15.74 -3.40 -7.96
N THR A 65 -15.80 -2.55 -6.94
CA THR A 65 -16.69 -2.78 -5.79
C THR A 65 -18.06 -2.15 -5.95
N ALA A 66 -18.32 -1.44 -7.05
CA ALA A 66 -19.61 -0.79 -7.35
C ALA A 66 -20.14 0.07 -6.18
N GLY A 67 -19.25 0.80 -5.52
CA GLY A 67 -19.59 1.69 -4.40
C GLY A 67 -19.56 1.02 -3.01
N VAL A 68 -19.39 -0.31 -2.94
CA VAL A 68 -19.19 -1.01 -1.66
C VAL A 68 -17.78 -0.73 -1.15
N GLU A 69 -17.65 -0.23 0.07
CA GLU A 69 -16.35 -0.04 0.71
C GLU A 69 -15.86 -1.36 1.34
N LEU A 70 -14.60 -1.70 1.08
CA LEU A 70 -13.94 -2.86 1.68
C LEU A 70 -12.90 -2.40 2.71
N PRO A 71 -12.76 -3.11 3.84
CA PRO A 71 -11.80 -2.75 4.90
C PRO A 71 -10.36 -2.98 4.45
N ILE A 72 -9.46 -2.08 4.87
CA ILE A 72 -8.02 -2.21 4.64
C ILE A 72 -7.36 -2.64 5.95
N ASP A 73 -7.36 -3.94 6.21
CA ASP A 73 -6.77 -4.53 7.43
C ASP A 73 -5.26 -4.81 7.28
N SER A 74 -4.74 -4.72 6.05
CA SER A 74 -3.33 -4.89 5.76
C SER A 74 -2.90 -4.12 4.51
N VAL A 75 -1.61 -3.84 4.44
CA VAL A 75 -0.95 -3.31 3.25
C VAL A 75 0.17 -4.24 2.82
N LEU A 76 0.54 -4.18 1.55
CA LEU A 76 1.70 -4.88 1.01
C LEU A 76 2.77 -3.85 0.65
N VAL A 77 3.96 -3.98 1.23
CA VAL A 77 5.14 -3.21 0.85
C VAL A 77 5.92 -4.01 -0.17
N THR A 78 6.22 -3.42 -1.31
CA THR A 78 7.00 -4.09 -2.37
C THR A 78 8.02 -3.15 -2.96
N GLN A 79 9.10 -3.70 -3.50
CA GLN A 79 10.04 -2.93 -4.30
C GLN A 79 9.29 -2.27 -5.46
N ALA A 80 9.64 -1.02 -5.75
CA ALA A 80 9.22 -0.38 -6.98
C ALA A 80 10.03 -0.96 -8.14
N THR A 81 9.34 -1.29 -9.23
CA THR A 81 9.97 -1.71 -10.48
C THR A 81 9.60 -0.72 -11.55
N ASP A 82 10.53 -0.42 -12.46
CA ASP A 82 10.21 0.38 -13.63
C ASP A 82 9.16 -0.33 -14.48
N ILE A 83 8.17 0.43 -14.92
CA ILE A 83 7.16 -0.03 -15.87
C ILE A 83 7.36 0.70 -17.18
N ALA A 84 7.49 -0.04 -18.27
CA ALA A 84 7.42 0.53 -19.60
C ALA A 84 5.99 1.04 -19.86
N LYS A 85 5.88 2.20 -20.52
CA LYS A 85 4.61 2.76 -20.97
C LYS A 85 4.06 2.04 -22.19
#